data_AF-A0A2P8WB44-F1
#
_entry.id   AF-A0A2P8WB44-F1
#
_cell.length_a   1.000
_cell.length_b   1.000
_cell.length_c   1.000
_cell.angle_alpha   90.00
_cell.angle_beta   90.00
_cell.angle_gamma   90.00
#
_symmetry.space_group_name_H-M   'P 1'
#
loop_
_entity.id
_entity.type
_entity.pdbx_description
1 polymer ?
#
loop_
_entity_poly.entity_id
_entity_poly.type
_entity_poly.pdbx_seq_one_letter_code
_entity_poly.pdbx_strand_id
1 'polypeptide(L)' 'MPKSAQSLIIGSTEAFSGKSAAILGIASQLQSAGFTIGYGKPIGTCLGNDTPTVDLDLEFIATTLAIPPSQLRQPLLSLE' A
#
# COMPACT_ATOMS: atom_id res chain seq x y z
N MET A 1 8.98 19.76 12.02
CA MET A 1 8.60 18.91 10.87
C MET A 1 9.66 17.81 10.76
N PRO A 2 9.33 16.52 10.88
CA PRO A 2 10.35 15.48 10.77
C PRO A 2 10.90 15.44 9.34
N LYS A 3 12.19 15.07 9.24
CA LYS A 3 13.13 15.45 8.18
C LYS A 3 13.07 14.59 6.90
N SER A 4 12.29 13.52 6.89
CA SER A 4 11.95 12.66 5.73
C SER A 4 11.13 11.50 6.29
N ALA A 5 10.05 11.08 5.63
CA ALA A 5 9.46 9.78 5.95
C ALA A 5 10.46 8.70 5.50
N GLN A 6 10.60 7.63 6.29
CA GLN A 6 11.30 6.43 5.84
C GLN A 6 10.36 5.63 4.92
N SER A 7 10.89 5.02 3.87
CA SER A 7 10.10 4.27 2.90
C SER A 7 10.62 2.83 2.80
N LEU A 8 9.70 1.87 2.83
CA LEU A 8 9.95 0.46 2.60
C LEU A 8 9.24 0.04 1.32
N ILE A 9 9.99 -0.49 0.35
CA ILE A 9 9.43 -1.02 -0.89
C ILE A 9 9.41 -2.55 -0.80
N ILE A 10 8.23 -3.13 -1.02
CA ILE A 10 8.03 -4.58 -1.03
C ILE A 10 7.70 -5.01 -2.46
N GLY A 11 8.66 -5.65 -3.12
CA GLY A 11 8.54 -6.23 -4.45
C GLY A 11 8.50 -7.76 -4.42
N SER A 12 8.18 -8.37 -5.56
CA SER A 12 8.32 -9.81 -5.78
C SER A 12 8.62 -10.10 -7.24
N THR A 13 9.28 -11.22 -7.50
CA THR A 13 9.50 -11.75 -8.85
C THR A 13 8.28 -12.49 -9.40
N GLU A 14 7.28 -12.78 -8.56
CA GLU A 14 6.08 -13.53 -8.94
C GLU A 14 4.78 -12.88 -8.42
N ALA A 15 3.70 -13.02 -9.20
CA ALA A 15 2.36 -12.67 -8.76
C ALA A 15 1.89 -13.61 -7.63
N PHE A 16 0.93 -13.17 -6.81
CA PHE A 16 0.32 -13.99 -5.75
C PHE A 16 1.27 -14.61 -4.70
N SER A 17 2.52 -14.16 -4.63
CA SER A 17 3.55 -14.65 -3.72
C SER A 17 3.40 -14.24 -2.24
N GLY A 18 2.21 -13.82 -1.80
CA GLY A 18 1.96 -13.39 -0.42
C GLY A 18 2.46 -11.98 -0.05
N LYS A 19 2.77 -11.11 -1.03
CA LYS A 19 3.19 -9.72 -0.77
C LYS A 19 2.25 -8.96 0.17
N SER A 20 0.94 -9.03 -0.05
CA SER A 20 -0.06 -8.35 0.77
C SER A 20 -0.04 -8.85 2.22
N ALA A 21 0.15 -10.17 2.43
CA ALA A 21 0.29 -10.73 3.76
C ALA A 21 1.57 -10.24 4.47
N ALA A 22 2.70 -10.16 3.75
CA ALA A 22 3.93 -9.60 4.28
C ALA A 22 3.79 -8.12 4.65
N ILE A 23 3.14 -7.31 3.79
CA ILE A 23 2.83 -5.90 4.06
C ILE A 23 2.00 -5.76 5.35
N LEU A 24 0.91 -6.55 5.47
CA LEU A 24 0.05 -6.52 6.65
C LEU A 24 0.82 -6.89 7.93
N GLY A 25 1.59 -7.97 7.91
CA GLY A 25 2.37 -8.41 9.07
C GLY A 25 3.41 -7.37 9.51
N ILE A 26 4.14 -6.80 8.56
CA ILE A 26 5.16 -5.77 8.84
C ILE A 26 4.49 -4.49 9.36
N ALA A 27 3.48 -3.98 8.67
CA ALA A 27 2.81 -2.74 9.05
C ALA A 27 2.09 -2.85 10.40
N SER A 28 1.46 -3.99 10.69
CA SER A 28 0.80 -4.25 11.98
C SER A 28 1.81 -4.25 13.14
N GLN A 29 3.00 -4.84 12.96
CA GLN A 29 4.06 -4.79 13.97
C GLN A 29 4.59 -3.37 14.16
N LEU A 30 4.78 -2.61 13.09
CA LEU A 30 5.23 -1.22 13.18
C LEU A 30 4.17 -0.32 13.85
N GLN A 31 2.88 -0.49 13.54
CA GLN A 31 1.80 0.20 14.25
C GLN A 31 1.80 -0.14 15.74
N SER A 32 1.99 -1.42 16.08
CA SER A 32 2.09 -1.90 17.47
C SER A 32 3.30 -1.32 18.20
N ALA A 33 4.39 -1.01 17.48
CA ALA A 33 5.56 -0.31 18.00
C ALA A 33 5.38 1.23 18.05
N GLY A 34 4.20 1.76 17.70
CA GLY A 34 3.86 3.18 17.79
C GLY A 34 4.20 4.01 16.55
N PHE A 35 4.57 3.38 15.43
CA PHE A 35 4.85 4.11 14.18
C PHE A 35 3.55 4.45 13.43
N THR A 36 3.49 5.68 12.92
CA THR A 36 2.47 6.07 11.94
C THR A 36 2.83 5.51 10.57
N ILE A 37 1.90 4.80 9.93
CA ILE A 37 2.12 4.13 8.64
C ILE A 37 1.34 4.82 7.53
N GLY A 38 2.05 5.22 6.47
CA GLY A 38 1.44 5.51 5.18
C GLY A 38 1.58 4.31 4.26
N TYR A 39 0.62 4.14 3.35
CA TYR A 39 0.62 3.02 2.41
C TYR A 39 0.24 3.49 1.00
N GLY A 40 0.84 2.87 0.00
CA GLY A 40 0.51 3.06 -1.41
C GLY A 40 1.26 2.07 -2.28
N LYS A 41 0.72 1.84 -3.47
CA LYS A 41 1.38 1.06 -4.52
C LYS A 41 2.04 2.03 -5.50
N PRO A 42 3.38 2.07 -5.61
CA PRO A 42 4.05 2.97 -6.54
C PRO A 42 3.74 2.60 -8.01
N ILE A 43 3.53 1.31 -8.28
CA ILE A 43 3.11 0.79 -9.58
C ILE A 43 1.72 0.19 -9.40
N GLY A 44 0.70 0.90 -9.90
CA GLY A 44 -0.68 0.44 -9.92
C GLY A 44 -0.96 -0.37 -11.19
N THR A 45 -1.88 -1.33 -11.08
CA THR A 45 -2.48 -2.03 -12.22
C THR A 45 -3.95 -1.65 -12.27
N CYS A 46 -4.35 -0.90 -13.29
CA CYS A 46 -5.76 -0.55 -13.50
C CYS A 46 -6.43 -1.68 -14.27
N LEU A 47 -7.18 -2.56 -13.59
CA LEU A 47 -7.96 -3.60 -14.25
C LEU A 47 -9.36 -3.07 -14.57
N GLY A 48 -9.53 -2.33 -15.67
CA GLY A 48 -10.86 -1.98 -16.19
C GLY A 48 -10.93 -0.67 -16.98
N ASN A 49 -11.72 -0.66 -18.06
CA ASN A 49 -11.78 0.46 -19.01
C ASN A 49 -12.70 1.64 -18.60
N ASP A 50 -13.55 1.56 -17.57
CA ASP A 50 -14.68 2.52 -17.48
C ASP A 50 -15.03 3.07 -16.07
N THR A 51 -14.21 2.85 -15.03
CA THR A 51 -14.40 3.52 -13.72
C THR A 51 -13.04 3.79 -13.07
N PRO A 52 -12.91 4.78 -12.16
CA PRO A 52 -11.68 4.96 -11.39
C PRO A 52 -11.50 3.71 -10.54
N THR A 53 -10.76 2.75 -11.06
CA THR A 53 -10.69 1.40 -10.52
C THR A 53 -9.87 1.50 -9.26
N VAL A 54 -10.54 1.47 -8.12
CA VAL A 54 -9.87 1.41 -6.83
C VAL A 54 -9.02 0.13 -6.83
N ASP A 55 -7.71 0.27 -6.64
CA ASP A 55 -6.81 -0.88 -6.55
C ASP A 55 -7.26 -1.72 -5.34
N LEU A 56 -7.76 -2.92 -5.61
CA LEU A 56 -8.36 -3.79 -4.59
C LEU A 56 -7.36 -4.13 -3.47
N ASP A 57 -6.06 -4.24 -3.78
CA ASP A 57 -5.04 -4.44 -2.75
C ASP A 57 -4.86 -3.16 -1.91
N LEU A 58 -4.98 -1.98 -2.52
CA LEU A 58 -4.91 -0.70 -1.81
C LEU A 58 -6.05 -0.60 -0.79
N GLU A 59 -7.28 -0.84 -1.22
CA GLU A 59 -8.47 -0.80 -0.35
C GLU A 59 -8.41 -1.87 0.74
N PHE A 60 -8.06 -3.10 0.38
CA PHE A 60 -7.93 -4.21 1.32
C PHE A 60 -6.93 -3.91 2.42
N ILE A 61 -5.72 -3.44 2.07
CA ILE A 61 -4.66 -3.16 3.05
C ILE A 61 -5.02 -1.93 3.90
N ALA A 62 -5.54 -0.87 3.28
CA ALA A 62 -5.95 0.34 3.98
C ALA A 62 -7.02 0.03 5.03
N THR A 63 -8.04 -0.73 4.66
CA THR A 63 -9.14 -1.12 5.55
C THR A 63 -8.65 -2.01 6.68
N THR A 64 -7.84 -3.02 6.37
CA THR A 64 -7.34 -3.99 7.36
C THR A 64 -6.44 -3.33 8.42
N LEU A 65 -5.65 -2.35 8.02
CA LEU A 65 -4.72 -1.63 8.91
C LEU A 65 -5.32 -0.32 9.47
N ALA A 66 -6.60 -0.05 9.19
CA ALA A 66 -7.29 1.19 9.53
C ALA A 66 -6.49 2.46 9.15
N ILE A 67 -5.85 2.45 7.98
CA ILE A 67 -5.05 3.58 7.48
C ILE A 67 -6.02 4.66 6.96
N PRO A 68 -5.98 5.89 7.50
CA PRO A 68 -6.85 6.95 7.07
C PRO A 68 -6.50 7.42 5.64
N PRO A 69 -7.47 7.98 4.89
CA PRO A 69 -7.22 8.47 3.52
C PRO A 69 -6.08 9.47 3.40
N SER A 70 -5.81 10.27 4.44
CA SER A 70 -4.69 11.23 4.47
C SER A 70 -3.30 10.59 4.49
N GLN A 71 -3.21 9.29 4.77
CA GLN A 71 -1.98 8.50 4.81
C GLN A 71 -1.86 7.54 3.61
N LEU A 72 -2.86 7.51 2.73
CA LEU A 72 -2.78 6.79 1.47
C LEU A 72 -2.02 7.59 0.43
N ARG A 73 -1.24 6.90 -0.40
CA ARG A 73 -0.46 7.49 -1.49
C ARG A 73 -1.00 7.00 -2.82
N GLN A 74 -1.15 7.93 -3.76
CA GLN A 74 -1.52 7.60 -5.13
C GLN A 74 -0.35 6.88 -5.83
N PRO A 75 -0.65 6.03 -6.83
CA PRO A 75 0.37 5.43 -7.67
C PRO A 75 1.23 6.47 -8.36
N LEU A 76 2.52 6.17 -8.49
CA LEU A 76 3.46 6.99 -9.27
C LEU A 76 3.36 6.67 -10.76
N LEU A 77 3.07 5.41 -11.07
CA LEU A 77 2.89 4.89 -12.41
C LEU A 77 1.72 3.92 -12.40
N SER A 78 0.79 4.09 -13.34
CA SER A 78 -0.24 3.08 -13.64
C SER A 78 0.16 2.36 -14.91
N LEU A 79 0.21 1.03 -14.85
CA LEU A 79 0.41 0.20 -16.03
C LEU A 79 -0.97 -0.17 -16.60
N GLU A 80 -1.18 0.16 -17.86
CA GLU A 80 -2.31 -0.27 -18.70
C GLU A 80 -2.01 -1.63 -19.36
#